data_AF-K5YQL0-F1
#
_entry.id   AF-K5YQL0-F1
#
_cell.length_a   1.000
_cell.length_b   1.000
_cell.length_c   1.000
_cell.angle_alpha   90.00
_cell.angle_beta   90.00
_cell.angle_gamma   90.00
#
_symmetry.space_group_name_H-M   'P 1'
#
loop_
_entity.id
_entity.type
_entity.pdbx_description
1 polymer ?
#
loop_
_entity_poly.entity_id
_entity_poly.type
_entity_poly.pdbx_seq_one_letter_code
_entity_poly.pdbx_strand_id
1 'polypeptide(L)'
;MLVWEYSGAMLTATPLVGDSALANGIVMGKVFWFHLSMALMAIGTIVTIGFGRKKGISFSLPDGLLLLFAGVTLVTYDWQLGPEPEKLLFGGQLIVLWFLLRHFLTEAPCLKFFFLFMLMLTGLVEAVWGMQQLHGHVYSHYSLFRLTGSFFNPGPYSGYLAVVLPVCLWTAIRVLERAKRPSGDPMIRYMIAKNRQALGDYREAERELLQAIEILPERLYPYYLLAKLYAESEFYQEDKFRAAAGAVLTKEPKVESTAVREMRTEIKKMVEKGDVD
;
A
#
# COMPACT_ATOMS: atom_id res chain seq x y z
N MET A 1 9.58 -21.63 12.00
CA MET A 1 9.82 -20.48 11.11
C MET A 1 9.58 -20.84 9.65
N LEU A 2 10.34 -21.76 9.05
CA LEU A 2 10.16 -22.17 7.64
C LEU A 2 8.71 -22.58 7.28
N VAL A 3 8.06 -23.42 8.07
CA VAL A 3 6.65 -23.83 7.82
C VAL A 3 5.70 -22.63 7.77
N TRP A 4 5.93 -21.60 8.58
CA TRP A 4 5.13 -20.37 8.59
C TRP A 4 5.41 -19.47 7.39
N GLU A 5 6.66 -19.41 6.94
CA GLU A 5 7.04 -18.70 5.71
C GLU A 5 6.41 -19.35 4.49
N TYR A 6 6.51 -20.68 4.37
CA TYR A 6 5.92 -21.43 3.26
C TYR A 6 4.39 -21.34 3.25
N SER A 7 3.73 -21.62 4.38
CA SER A 7 2.26 -21.52 4.46
C SER A 7 1.78 -20.07 4.28
N GLY A 8 2.53 -19.09 4.76
CA GLY A 8 2.28 -17.66 4.52
C GLY A 8 2.43 -17.23 3.07
N ALA A 9 3.47 -17.72 2.39
CA ALA A 9 3.68 -17.52 0.96
C ALA A 9 2.52 -18.13 0.14
N MET A 10 2.12 -19.35 0.48
CA MET A 10 0.98 -20.00 -0.17
C MET A 10 -0.31 -19.21 0.05
N LEU A 11 -0.58 -18.79 1.29
CA LEU A 11 -1.76 -17.98 1.62
C LEU A 11 -1.79 -16.68 0.81
N THR A 12 -0.68 -15.93 0.77
CA THR A 12 -0.60 -14.65 0.05
C THR A 12 -0.63 -14.81 -1.47
N ALA A 13 -0.17 -15.95 -1.99
CA ALA A 13 -0.24 -16.29 -3.41
C ALA A 13 -1.61 -16.80 -3.88
N THR A 14 -2.57 -17.06 -2.97
CA THR A 14 -3.92 -17.54 -3.30
C THR A 14 -4.56 -16.81 -4.50
N PRO A 15 -4.50 -15.46 -4.63
CA PRO A 15 -5.06 -14.77 -5.79
C PRO A 15 -4.58 -15.32 -7.14
N LEU A 16 -3.31 -15.70 -7.25
CA LEU A 16 -2.68 -16.11 -8.50
C LEU A 16 -3.00 -17.56 -8.91
N VAL A 17 -3.66 -18.33 -8.04
CA VAL A 17 -3.81 -19.77 -8.23
C VAL A 17 -5.04 -20.07 -9.09
N GLY A 18 -4.89 -21.01 -10.01
CA GLY A 18 -5.99 -21.62 -10.77
C GLY A 18 -5.58 -23.01 -11.23
N ASP A 19 -6.56 -23.89 -11.43
CA ASP A 19 -6.31 -25.28 -11.84
C ASP A 19 -7.32 -25.73 -12.89
N SER A 20 -6.87 -25.95 -14.13
CA SER A 20 -7.73 -26.34 -15.25
C SER A 20 -8.28 -27.76 -15.13
N ALA A 21 -7.75 -28.61 -14.24
CA ALA A 21 -8.27 -29.95 -13.98
C ALA A 21 -9.55 -29.93 -13.12
N LEU A 22 -9.85 -28.81 -12.46
CA LEU A 22 -11.00 -28.66 -11.58
C LEU A 22 -12.20 -28.02 -12.28
N ALA A 23 -13.40 -28.41 -11.85
CA ALA A 23 -14.62 -27.70 -12.21
C ALA A 23 -14.55 -26.25 -11.70
N ASN A 24 -14.78 -25.27 -12.59
CA ASN A 24 -14.54 -23.85 -12.30
C ASN A 24 -13.13 -23.60 -11.72
N GLY A 25 -12.11 -24.03 -12.46
CA GLY A 25 -10.72 -24.07 -12.03
C GLY A 25 -10.13 -22.78 -11.45
N ILE A 26 -10.63 -21.62 -11.88
CA ILE A 26 -10.20 -20.31 -11.35
C ILE A 26 -10.68 -20.12 -9.91
N VAL A 27 -11.90 -20.55 -9.59
CA VAL A 27 -12.48 -20.41 -8.25
C VAL A 27 -12.04 -21.57 -7.38
N MET A 28 -12.24 -22.81 -7.84
CA MET A 28 -11.95 -24.00 -7.02
C MET A 28 -10.46 -24.17 -6.75
N GLY A 29 -9.58 -23.80 -7.69
CA GLY A 29 -8.14 -23.77 -7.46
C GLY A 29 -7.77 -22.87 -6.27
N LYS A 30 -8.34 -21.66 -6.20
CA LYS A 30 -8.12 -20.72 -5.09
C LYS A 30 -8.67 -21.27 -3.76
N VAL A 31 -9.85 -21.87 -3.78
CA VAL A 31 -10.50 -22.46 -2.59
C VAL A 31 -9.65 -23.59 -2.00
N PHE A 32 -9.26 -24.57 -2.82
CA PHE A 32 -8.42 -25.68 -2.33
C PHE A 32 -7.04 -25.21 -1.87
N TRP A 33 -6.44 -24.26 -2.60
CA TRP A 33 -5.16 -23.68 -2.22
C TRP A 33 -5.23 -22.97 -0.87
N PHE A 34 -6.30 -22.21 -0.65
CA PHE A 34 -6.56 -21.55 0.63
C PHE A 34 -6.73 -22.58 1.77
N HIS A 35 -7.55 -23.61 1.56
CA HIS A 35 -7.73 -24.68 2.56
C HIS A 35 -6.42 -25.40 2.90
N LEU A 36 -5.60 -25.73 1.89
CA LEU A 36 -4.31 -26.36 2.08
C LEU A 36 -3.35 -25.45 2.86
N SER A 37 -3.28 -24.17 2.48
CA SER A 37 -2.45 -23.17 3.16
C SER A 37 -2.85 -23.05 4.64
N MET A 38 -4.15 -23.00 4.91
CA MET A 38 -4.73 -22.96 6.26
C MET A 38 -4.38 -24.21 7.07
N ALA A 39 -4.51 -25.40 6.49
CA ALA A 39 -4.19 -26.66 7.16
C ALA A 39 -2.70 -26.73 7.52
N LEU A 40 -1.81 -26.40 6.58
CA LEU A 40 -0.36 -26.37 6.82
C LEU A 40 0.00 -25.34 7.92
N MET A 41 -0.63 -24.18 7.90
CA MET A 41 -0.40 -23.14 8.90
C MET A 41 -0.88 -23.59 10.29
N ALA A 42 -2.07 -24.20 10.38
CA ALA A 42 -2.61 -24.74 11.62
C ALA A 42 -1.73 -25.86 12.20
N ILE A 43 -1.28 -26.81 11.36
CA ILE A 43 -0.34 -27.86 11.75
C ILE A 43 0.96 -27.24 12.28
N GLY A 44 1.50 -26.27 11.55
CA GLY A 44 2.70 -25.53 11.96
C GLY A 44 2.55 -24.88 13.33
N THR A 45 1.41 -24.23 13.59
CA THR A 45 1.09 -23.63 14.89
C THR A 45 0.96 -24.66 16.00
N ILE A 46 0.24 -25.77 15.78
CA ILE A 46 0.09 -26.84 16.78
C ILE A 46 1.44 -27.42 17.17
N VAL A 47 2.30 -27.73 16.18
CA VAL A 47 3.66 -28.23 16.42
C VAL A 47 4.45 -27.24 17.27
N THR A 48 4.44 -25.95 16.91
CA THR A 48 5.20 -24.95 17.69
C THR A 48 4.68 -24.75 19.11
N ILE A 49 3.37 -24.86 19.34
CA ILE A 49 2.80 -24.79 20.69
C ILE A 49 3.17 -26.04 21.50
N GLY A 50 3.19 -27.21 20.85
CA GLY A 50 3.55 -28.49 21.48
C GLY A 50 5.01 -28.55 21.95
N PHE A 51 5.94 -27.93 21.22
CA PHE A 51 7.37 -27.90 21.56
C PHE A 51 7.83 -26.59 22.23
N GLY A 52 6.99 -25.56 22.28
CA GLY A 52 7.32 -24.22 22.79
C GLY A 52 6.92 -23.98 24.25
N ARG A 53 7.40 -22.86 24.82
CA ARG A 53 6.89 -22.37 26.11
C ARG A 53 5.48 -21.83 25.90
N LYS A 54 4.52 -22.28 26.73
CA LYS A 54 3.13 -21.78 26.71
C LYS A 54 3.11 -20.31 27.14
N LYS A 55 3.07 -19.40 26.17
CA LYS A 55 2.65 -18.01 26.42
C LYS A 55 1.16 -17.91 26.18
N GLY A 56 0.41 -17.39 27.14
CA GLY A 56 -1.00 -17.10 26.96
C GLY A 56 -1.17 -15.97 25.94
N ILE A 57 -2.06 -16.15 24.97
CA ILE A 57 -2.49 -15.05 24.10
C ILE A 57 -3.48 -14.22 24.91
N SER A 58 -3.14 -12.96 25.21
CA SER A 58 -4.09 -12.05 25.85
C SER A 58 -5.21 -11.70 24.88
N PHE A 59 -6.45 -11.65 25.35
CA PHE A 59 -7.56 -11.20 24.53
C PHE A 59 -7.47 -9.69 24.30
N SER A 60 -7.66 -9.26 23.05
CA SER A 60 -7.56 -7.87 22.61
C SER A 60 -8.88 -7.40 22.00
N LEU A 61 -9.09 -6.08 21.95
CA LEU A 61 -10.31 -5.48 21.38
C LEU A 61 -10.61 -5.98 19.95
N PRO A 62 -9.64 -6.09 19.02
CA PRO A 62 -9.89 -6.66 17.70
C PRO A 62 -10.46 -8.09 17.69
N ASP A 63 -10.05 -8.94 18.64
CA ASP A 63 -10.62 -10.30 18.73
C ASP A 63 -12.09 -10.25 19.13
N GLY A 64 -12.42 -9.38 20.09
CA GLY A 64 -13.81 -9.15 20.52
C GLY A 64 -14.68 -8.62 19.39
N LEU A 65 -14.18 -7.66 18.62
CA LEU A 65 -14.90 -7.10 17.47
C LEU A 65 -15.11 -8.13 16.36
N LEU A 66 -14.10 -8.97 16.06
CA LEU A 66 -14.23 -10.04 15.07
C LEU A 66 -15.26 -11.09 15.51
N LEU A 67 -15.19 -11.55 16.76
CA LEU A 67 -16.13 -12.53 17.29
C LEU A 67 -17.56 -11.97 17.38
N LEU A 68 -17.70 -10.69 17.75
CA LEU A 68 -18.98 -9.99 17.72
C LEU A 68 -19.55 -9.93 16.30
N PHE A 69 -18.74 -9.53 15.32
CA PHE A 69 -19.15 -9.49 13.91
C PHE A 69 -19.60 -10.87 13.41
N ALA A 70 -18.84 -11.93 13.75
CA ALA A 70 -19.21 -13.30 13.44
C ALA A 70 -20.54 -13.71 14.11
N GLY A 71 -20.72 -13.36 15.39
CA GLY A 71 -21.95 -13.60 16.14
C GLY A 71 -23.16 -12.90 15.53
N VAL A 72 -23.03 -11.60 15.22
CA VAL A 72 -24.07 -10.83 14.52
C VAL A 72 -24.40 -11.49 13.18
N THR A 73 -23.38 -11.84 12.39
CA THR A 73 -23.56 -12.50 11.09
C THR A 73 -24.37 -13.79 11.22
N LEU A 74 -24.06 -14.65 12.20
CA LEU A 74 -24.77 -15.91 12.42
C LEU A 74 -26.22 -15.70 12.89
N VAL A 75 -26.47 -14.68 13.72
CA VAL A 75 -27.82 -14.34 14.21
C VAL A 75 -28.68 -13.75 13.10
N THR A 76 -28.09 -12.91 12.23
CA THR A 76 -28.81 -12.27 11.11
C THR A 76 -28.77 -13.10 9.84
N TYR A 77 -28.12 -14.27 9.84
CA TYR A 77 -28.05 -15.13 8.67
C TYR A 77 -29.43 -15.66 8.31
N ASP A 78 -29.80 -15.60 7.03
CA ASP A 78 -31.07 -16.13 6.58
C ASP A 78 -31.00 -17.66 6.46
N TRP A 79 -31.29 -18.32 7.59
CA TRP A 79 -31.31 -19.78 7.68
C TRP A 79 -32.45 -20.43 6.89
N GLN A 80 -33.45 -19.65 6.44
CA GLN A 80 -34.63 -20.16 5.75
C GLN A 80 -34.44 -20.24 4.23
N LEU A 81 -33.62 -19.37 3.64
CA LEU A 81 -33.34 -19.32 2.19
C LEU A 81 -32.35 -20.39 1.67
N GLY A 82 -32.11 -21.45 2.44
CA GLY A 82 -31.12 -22.48 2.11
C GLY A 82 -29.72 -22.03 2.56
N PRO A 83 -29.16 -22.63 3.62
CA PRO A 83 -27.83 -22.25 4.07
C PRO A 83 -26.82 -22.56 2.95
N GLU A 84 -25.90 -21.62 2.71
CA GLU A 84 -24.75 -21.78 1.83
C GLU A 84 -23.56 -22.26 2.69
N PRO A 85 -23.47 -23.57 3.02
CA PRO A 85 -22.54 -24.08 4.02
C PRO A 85 -21.09 -23.78 3.67
N GLU A 86 -20.75 -23.70 2.38
CA GLU A 86 -19.42 -23.37 1.90
C GLU A 86 -19.00 -21.95 2.32
N LYS A 87 -19.93 -20.97 2.26
CA LYS A 87 -19.66 -19.59 2.69
C LYS A 87 -19.55 -19.47 4.20
N LEU A 88 -20.38 -20.21 4.94
CA LEU A 88 -20.28 -20.28 6.40
C LEU A 88 -18.95 -20.92 6.84
N LEU A 89 -18.55 -22.01 6.18
CA LEU A 89 -17.26 -22.66 6.41
C LEU A 89 -16.11 -21.70 6.13
N PHE A 90 -16.14 -21.00 5.00
CA PHE A 90 -15.13 -20.00 4.66
C PHE A 90 -15.06 -18.87 5.70
N GLY A 91 -16.22 -18.34 6.13
CA GLY A 91 -16.29 -17.34 7.21
C GLY A 91 -15.67 -17.85 8.52
N GLY A 92 -15.99 -19.09 8.92
CA GLY A 92 -15.37 -19.74 10.08
C GLY A 92 -13.85 -19.89 9.93
N GLN A 93 -13.37 -20.24 8.74
CA GLN A 93 -11.94 -20.33 8.45
C GLN A 93 -11.23 -18.97 8.51
N LEU A 94 -11.89 -17.87 8.16
CA LEU A 94 -11.31 -16.52 8.32
C LEU A 94 -11.13 -16.15 9.80
N ILE A 95 -12.03 -16.59 10.68
CA ILE A 95 -11.88 -16.42 12.14
C ILE A 95 -10.70 -17.23 12.64
N VAL A 96 -10.58 -18.50 12.23
CA VAL A 96 -9.42 -19.33 12.58
C VAL A 96 -8.13 -18.70 12.04
N LEU A 97 -8.15 -18.22 10.79
CA LEU A 97 -7.03 -17.56 10.14
C LEU A 97 -6.56 -16.34 10.94
N TRP A 98 -7.47 -15.51 11.43
CA TRP A 98 -7.15 -14.37 12.29
C TRP A 98 -6.31 -14.79 13.50
N PHE A 99 -6.73 -15.82 14.24
CA PHE A 99 -6.01 -16.26 15.44
C PHE A 99 -4.68 -16.94 15.11
N LEU A 100 -4.61 -17.70 14.00
CA LEU A 100 -3.35 -18.26 13.51
C LEU A 100 -2.36 -17.14 13.14
N LEU A 101 -2.79 -16.19 12.30
CA LEU A 101 -2.04 -14.97 11.93
C LEU A 101 -1.54 -14.23 13.15
N ARG A 102 -2.43 -13.98 14.10
CA ARG A 102 -2.11 -13.25 15.31
C ARG A 102 -1.07 -13.96 16.16
N HIS A 103 -1.20 -15.28 16.33
CA HIS A 103 -0.23 -16.06 17.10
C HIS A 103 1.15 -15.99 16.46
N PHE A 104 1.29 -16.36 15.18
CA PHE A 104 2.64 -16.42 14.59
C PHE A 104 3.26 -15.05 14.37
N LEU A 105 2.50 -14.00 14.04
CA LEU A 105 3.06 -12.64 13.89
C LEU A 105 3.47 -12.03 15.23
N THR A 106 2.96 -12.56 16.34
CA THR A 106 3.41 -12.22 17.69
C THR A 106 4.69 -12.97 18.05
N GLU A 107 4.77 -14.26 17.74
CA GLU A 107 5.95 -15.09 18.01
C GLU A 107 7.14 -14.77 17.09
N ALA A 108 6.89 -14.43 15.82
CA ALA A 108 7.90 -14.07 14.83
C ALA A 108 7.57 -12.74 14.13
N PRO A 109 7.86 -11.58 14.77
CA PRO A 109 7.55 -10.26 14.21
C PRO A 109 8.24 -9.96 12.87
N CYS A 110 9.38 -10.60 12.57
CA CYS A 110 10.07 -10.47 11.29
C CYS A 110 9.17 -10.88 10.10
N LEU A 111 8.26 -11.85 10.31
CA LEU A 111 7.33 -12.31 9.28
C LEU A 111 6.34 -11.23 8.86
N LYS A 112 6.08 -10.20 9.69
CA LYS A 112 5.22 -9.08 9.27
C LYS A 112 5.72 -8.44 7.98
N PHE A 113 7.04 -8.20 7.88
CA PHE A 113 7.62 -7.61 6.67
C PHE A 113 7.57 -8.58 5.49
N PHE A 114 7.77 -9.88 5.73
CA PHE A 114 7.64 -10.91 4.70
C PHE A 114 6.23 -10.94 4.10
N PHE A 115 5.18 -10.98 4.93
CA PHE A 115 3.79 -11.01 4.47
C PHE A 115 3.41 -9.72 3.72
N LEU A 116 3.82 -8.55 4.22
CA LEU A 116 3.58 -7.29 3.53
C LEU A 116 4.30 -7.25 2.16
N PHE A 117 5.55 -7.73 2.11
CA PHE A 117 6.30 -7.82 0.85
C PHE A 117 5.60 -8.75 -0.16
N MET A 118 5.21 -9.95 0.26
CA MET A 118 4.52 -10.90 -0.62
C MET A 118 3.18 -10.33 -1.11
N LEU A 119 2.41 -9.68 -0.25
CA LEU A 119 1.16 -9.03 -0.62
C LEU A 119 1.35 -7.92 -1.67
N MET A 120 2.40 -7.10 -1.54
CA MET A 120 2.75 -6.09 -2.54
C MET A 120 3.21 -6.72 -3.86
N LEU A 121 3.98 -7.82 -3.79
CA LEU A 121 4.45 -8.54 -4.98
C LEU A 121 3.28 -9.12 -5.77
N THR A 122 2.35 -9.80 -5.10
CA THR A 122 1.16 -10.37 -5.74
C THR A 122 0.23 -9.28 -6.26
N GLY A 123 0.10 -8.15 -5.56
CA GLY A 123 -0.61 -6.97 -6.05
C GLY A 123 0.02 -6.35 -7.31
N LEU A 124 1.35 -6.31 -7.38
CA LEU A 124 2.06 -5.87 -8.59
C LEU A 124 1.80 -6.82 -9.76
N VAL A 125 1.85 -8.13 -9.53
CA VAL A 125 1.52 -9.14 -10.55
C VAL A 125 0.09 -8.93 -11.07
N GLU A 126 -0.89 -8.75 -10.19
CA GLU A 126 -2.29 -8.48 -10.57
C GLU A 126 -2.48 -7.16 -11.32
N ALA A 127 -1.74 -6.12 -10.94
CA ALA A 127 -1.77 -4.83 -11.63
C ALA A 127 -1.21 -4.96 -13.05
N VAL A 128 -0.05 -5.62 -13.21
CA VAL A 128 0.56 -5.89 -14.52
C VAL A 128 -0.36 -6.78 -15.37
N TRP A 129 -0.99 -7.80 -14.77
CA TRP A 129 -1.93 -8.68 -15.44
C TRP A 129 -3.14 -7.93 -15.97
N GLY A 130 -3.75 -7.09 -15.14
CA GLY A 130 -4.88 -6.26 -15.56
C GLY A 130 -4.51 -5.25 -16.64
N MET A 131 -3.33 -4.64 -16.55
CA MET A 131 -2.83 -3.76 -17.61
C MET A 131 -2.67 -4.49 -18.95
N GLN A 132 -2.19 -5.74 -18.94
CA GLN A 132 -2.12 -6.57 -20.14
C GLN A 132 -3.51 -6.86 -20.72
N GLN A 133 -4.53 -7.08 -19.87
CA GLN A 133 -5.90 -7.27 -20.34
C GLN A 133 -6.48 -6.00 -20.99
N LEU A 134 -6.22 -4.82 -20.42
CA LEU A 134 -6.66 -3.54 -21.01
C LEU A 134 -6.02 -3.26 -22.38
N HIS A 135 -4.79 -3.70 -22.59
CA HIS A 135 -4.08 -3.56 -23.87
C HIS A 135 -4.37 -4.70 -24.86
N GLY A 136 -5.23 -5.66 -24.49
CA GLY A 136 -5.63 -6.77 -25.37
C GLY A 136 -4.56 -7.87 -25.53
N HIS A 137 -3.53 -7.91 -24.68
CA HIS A 137 -2.52 -8.96 -24.71
C HIS A 137 -3.01 -10.27 -24.05
N VAL A 138 -3.95 -10.17 -23.10
CA VAL A 138 -4.52 -11.30 -22.37
C VAL A 138 -6.03 -11.14 -22.30
N TYR A 139 -6.77 -12.23 -22.42
CA TYR A 139 -8.24 -12.21 -22.31
C TYR A 139 -8.68 -12.03 -20.84
N SER A 140 -9.85 -11.42 -20.66
CA SER A 140 -10.52 -11.40 -19.36
C SER A 140 -11.30 -12.69 -19.10
N HIS A 141 -11.46 -13.03 -17.84
CA HIS A 141 -12.27 -14.16 -17.39
C HIS A 141 -13.77 -13.84 -17.28
N TYR A 142 -14.17 -12.60 -17.59
CA TYR A 142 -15.56 -12.17 -17.52
C TYR A 142 -16.04 -11.62 -18.86
N SER A 143 -17.29 -11.89 -19.22
CA SER A 143 -17.84 -11.54 -20.53
C SER A 143 -18.11 -10.05 -20.71
N LEU A 144 -18.51 -9.35 -19.64
CA LEU A 144 -18.91 -7.94 -19.71
C LEU A 144 -17.77 -6.96 -19.45
N PHE A 145 -16.69 -7.39 -18.78
CA PHE A 145 -15.63 -6.52 -18.32
C PHE A 145 -14.29 -7.04 -18.82
N ARG A 146 -13.46 -6.14 -19.35
CA ARG A 146 -12.13 -6.46 -19.89
C ARG A 146 -11.04 -6.58 -18.83
N LEU A 147 -11.36 -6.37 -17.54
CA LEU A 147 -10.38 -6.22 -16.48
C LEU A 147 -10.76 -7.08 -15.27
N THR A 148 -10.05 -8.18 -15.09
CA THR A 148 -10.29 -9.15 -14.00
C THR A 148 -9.00 -9.64 -13.34
N GLY A 149 -7.82 -9.30 -13.89
CA GLY A 149 -6.57 -9.92 -13.50
C GLY A 149 -6.68 -11.44 -13.61
N SER A 150 -6.16 -12.16 -12.61
CA SER A 150 -6.31 -13.63 -12.50
C SER A 150 -7.61 -14.08 -11.82
N PHE A 151 -8.48 -13.14 -11.43
CA PHE A 151 -9.76 -13.45 -10.80
C PHE A 151 -10.83 -13.74 -11.86
N PHE A 152 -11.90 -14.40 -11.42
CA PHE A 152 -13.02 -14.77 -12.30
C PHE A 152 -13.92 -13.58 -12.67
N ASN A 153 -13.86 -12.47 -11.94
CA ASN A 153 -14.69 -11.28 -12.18
C ASN A 153 -14.03 -10.00 -11.63
N PRO A 154 -14.47 -8.79 -12.02
CA PRO A 154 -13.80 -7.53 -11.68
C PRO A 154 -13.94 -7.12 -10.20
N GLY A 155 -14.96 -7.61 -9.50
CA GLY A 155 -15.23 -7.28 -8.09
C GLY A 155 -14.09 -7.67 -7.14
N PRO A 156 -13.72 -8.96 -7.00
CA PRO A 156 -12.62 -9.37 -6.15
C PRO A 156 -11.26 -8.85 -6.65
N TYR A 157 -11.08 -8.70 -7.96
CA TYR A 157 -9.88 -8.10 -8.54
C TYR A 157 -9.66 -6.66 -8.06
N SER A 158 -10.67 -5.80 -8.24
CA SER A 158 -10.61 -4.40 -7.82
C SER A 158 -10.53 -4.28 -6.29
N GLY A 159 -11.30 -5.10 -5.57
CA GLY A 159 -11.23 -5.17 -4.10
C GLY A 159 -9.83 -5.55 -3.60
N TYR A 160 -9.17 -6.50 -4.26
CA TYR A 160 -7.80 -6.91 -3.92
C TYR A 160 -6.81 -5.75 -4.10
N LEU A 161 -6.79 -5.11 -5.28
CA LEU A 161 -5.89 -3.97 -5.52
C LEU A 161 -6.18 -2.78 -4.60
N ALA A 162 -7.46 -2.51 -4.28
CA ALA A 162 -7.85 -1.45 -3.36
C ALA A 162 -7.31 -1.67 -1.94
N VAL A 163 -7.15 -2.92 -1.49
CA VAL A 163 -6.55 -3.26 -0.19
C VAL A 163 -5.02 -3.21 -0.25
N VAL A 164 -4.40 -3.64 -1.36
CA VAL A 164 -2.94 -3.64 -1.49
C VAL A 164 -2.36 -2.23 -1.62
N LEU A 165 -3.06 -1.32 -2.31
CA LEU A 165 -2.55 0.03 -2.56
C LEU A 165 -2.20 0.82 -1.28
N PRO A 166 -3.04 0.90 -0.24
CA PRO A 166 -2.67 1.53 1.03
C PRO A 166 -1.44 0.90 1.69
N VAL A 167 -1.24 -0.41 1.56
CA VAL A 167 -0.06 -1.11 2.09
C VAL A 167 1.21 -0.68 1.35
N CYS A 168 1.14 -0.59 0.01
CA CYS A 168 2.24 -0.07 -0.81
C CYS A 168 2.60 1.36 -0.44
N LEU A 169 1.60 2.25 -0.33
CA LEU A 169 1.78 3.66 0.01
C LEU A 169 2.38 3.82 1.41
N TRP A 170 1.85 3.11 2.40
CA TRP A 170 2.39 3.12 3.76
C TRP A 170 3.85 2.65 3.78
N THR A 171 4.16 1.58 3.06
CA THR A 171 5.53 1.04 3.01
C THR A 171 6.48 2.04 2.35
N ALA A 172 6.09 2.66 1.23
CA ALA A 172 6.88 3.66 0.54
C ALA A 172 7.22 4.85 1.46
N ILE A 173 6.22 5.40 2.18
CA ILE A 173 6.43 6.49 3.15
C ILE A 173 7.40 6.06 4.26
N ARG A 174 7.21 4.85 4.82
CA ARG A 174 8.07 4.34 5.91
C ARG A 174 9.51 4.12 5.46
N VAL A 175 9.72 3.64 4.24
CA VAL A 175 11.06 3.45 3.66
C VAL A 175 11.72 4.80 3.41
N LEU A 176 11.01 5.79 2.85
CA LEU A 176 11.53 7.14 2.64
C LEU A 176 11.94 7.80 3.97
N GLU A 177 11.10 7.74 5.00
CA GLU A 177 11.41 8.30 6.32
C GLU A 177 12.62 7.62 6.99
N ARG A 178 12.79 6.30 6.78
CA ARG A 178 13.97 5.57 7.27
C ARG A 178 15.23 5.93 6.49
N ALA A 179 15.12 6.05 5.17
CA ALA A 179 16.23 6.39 4.28
C ALA A 179 16.70 7.84 4.46
N LYS A 180 15.80 8.76 4.85
CA LYS A 180 16.14 10.15 5.19
C LYS A 180 17.21 10.25 6.30
N ARG A 181 17.18 9.36 7.30
CA ARG A 181 18.07 9.44 8.48
C ARG A 181 19.55 9.30 8.16
N PRO A 182 20.01 8.26 7.42
CA PRO A 182 21.42 8.14 7.04
C PRO A 182 21.79 8.93 5.78
N SER A 183 20.82 9.44 5.01
CA SER A 183 21.08 10.04 3.71
C SER A 183 21.48 11.50 3.81
N GLY A 184 22.60 11.86 3.19
CA GLY A 184 22.97 13.25 2.88
C GLY A 184 22.41 13.76 1.55
N ASP A 185 21.66 12.94 0.80
CA ASP A 185 21.03 13.36 -0.45
C ASP A 185 19.72 14.13 -0.17
N PRO A 186 19.62 15.42 -0.53
CA PRO A 186 18.41 16.20 -0.32
C PRO A 186 17.20 15.72 -1.16
N MET A 187 17.40 14.85 -2.16
CA MET A 187 16.31 14.31 -2.98
C MET A 187 15.23 13.60 -2.16
N ILE A 188 15.62 12.84 -1.13
CA ILE A 188 14.68 12.13 -0.26
C ILE A 188 13.77 13.13 0.47
N ARG A 189 14.32 14.27 0.89
CA ARG A 189 13.57 15.34 1.54
C ARG A 189 12.60 16.01 0.58
N TYR A 190 12.97 16.21 -0.69
CA TYR A 190 12.04 16.71 -1.71
C TYR A 190 10.86 15.77 -1.90
N MET A 191 11.11 14.45 -1.94
CA MET A 191 10.05 13.45 -2.07
C MET A 191 9.11 13.47 -0.86
N ILE A 192 9.65 13.51 0.36
CA ILE A 192 8.84 13.60 1.59
C ILE A 192 8.04 14.91 1.61
N ALA A 193 8.65 16.04 1.27
CA ALA A 193 7.98 17.33 1.23
C ALA A 193 6.80 17.34 0.24
N LYS A 194 6.99 16.83 -0.98
CA LYS A 194 5.91 16.72 -1.97
C LYS A 194 4.77 15.82 -1.49
N ASN A 195 5.10 14.71 -0.84
CA ASN A 195 4.08 13.83 -0.26
C ASN A 195 3.31 14.53 0.89
N ARG A 196 4.01 15.28 1.75
CA ARG A 196 3.39 16.06 2.83
C ARG A 196 2.50 17.16 2.29
N GLN A 197 2.95 17.90 1.28
CA GLN A 197 2.15 18.91 0.58
C GLN A 197 0.87 18.30 0.00
N ALA A 198 0.95 17.14 -0.66
CA ALA A 198 -0.22 16.45 -1.21
C ALA A 198 -1.21 15.96 -0.13
N LEU A 199 -0.74 15.77 1.11
CA LEU A 199 -1.57 15.42 2.27
C LEU A 199 -2.13 16.64 3.02
N GLY A 200 -1.76 17.88 2.62
CA GLY A 200 -2.10 19.10 3.35
C GLY A 200 -1.22 19.40 4.57
N ASP A 201 -0.17 18.60 4.80
CA ASP A 201 0.81 18.79 5.90
C ASP A 201 1.84 19.87 5.54
N TYR A 202 1.39 21.07 5.17
CA TYR A 202 2.24 22.11 4.55
C TYR A 202 3.42 22.55 5.43
N ARG A 203 3.23 22.62 6.76
CA ARG A 203 4.31 22.99 7.71
C ARG A 203 5.41 21.92 7.81
N GLU A 204 5.06 20.64 7.67
CA GLU A 204 6.08 19.57 7.59
C GLU A 204 6.79 19.63 6.24
N ALA A 205 6.06 19.88 5.14
CA ALA A 205 6.66 20.05 3.82
C ALA A 205 7.68 21.20 3.79
N GLU A 206 7.34 22.35 4.37
CA GLU A 206 8.23 23.52 4.49
C GLU A 206 9.51 23.15 5.24
N ARG A 207 9.40 22.49 6.39
CA ARG A 207 10.57 22.07 7.20
C ARG A 207 11.51 21.15 6.43
N GLU A 208 10.97 20.19 5.69
CA GLU A 208 11.78 19.28 4.89
C GLU A 208 12.53 20.00 3.76
N LEU A 209 11.88 20.96 3.09
CA LEU A 209 12.51 21.76 2.04
C LEU A 209 13.58 22.71 2.58
N LEU A 210 13.34 23.34 3.72
CA LEU A 210 14.33 24.19 4.39
C LEU A 210 15.56 23.38 4.82
N GLN A 211 15.38 22.20 5.41
CA GLN A 211 16.50 21.31 5.73
C GLN A 211 17.24 20.83 4.49
N ALA A 212 16.55 20.66 3.36
CA ALA A 212 17.19 20.31 2.10
C ALA A 212 18.05 21.46 1.52
N ILE A 213 17.65 22.72 1.75
CA ILE A 213 18.45 23.91 1.43
C ILE A 213 19.69 23.99 2.32
N GLU A 214 19.58 23.68 3.62
CA GLU A 214 20.74 23.62 4.52
C GLU A 214 21.78 22.58 4.06
N ILE A 215 21.33 21.46 3.50
CA ILE A 215 22.22 20.41 2.96
C ILE A 215 22.90 20.86 1.66
N LEU A 216 22.14 21.46 0.73
CA LEU A 216 22.66 21.84 -0.58
C LEU A 216 22.07 23.19 -1.05
N PRO A 217 22.60 24.32 -0.53
CA PRO A 217 22.01 25.64 -0.78
C PRO A 217 22.13 26.08 -2.24
N GLU A 218 23.07 25.52 -3.01
CA GLU A 218 23.22 25.81 -4.44
C GLU A 218 22.18 25.13 -5.33
N ARG A 219 21.37 24.20 -4.80
CA ARG A 219 20.36 23.53 -5.60
C ARG A 219 19.15 24.45 -5.80
N LEU A 220 18.80 24.72 -7.06
CA LEU A 220 17.63 25.53 -7.43
C LEU A 220 16.29 24.88 -7.03
N TYR A 221 16.20 23.56 -7.16
CA TYR A 221 14.96 22.79 -7.03
C TYR A 221 14.19 22.99 -5.70
N PRO A 222 14.81 22.98 -4.50
CA PRO A 222 14.06 23.23 -3.26
C PRO A 222 13.42 24.62 -3.18
N TYR A 223 14.06 25.66 -3.73
CA TYR A 223 13.47 27.00 -3.80
C TYR A 223 12.24 27.02 -4.72
N TYR A 224 12.32 26.32 -5.85
CA TYR A 224 11.17 26.13 -6.74
C TYR A 224 10.02 25.41 -6.04
N LEU A 225 10.30 24.35 -5.27
CA LEU A 225 9.27 23.66 -4.50
C LEU A 225 8.68 24.54 -3.38
N LEU A 226 9.51 25.33 -2.67
CA LEU A 226 9.03 26.27 -1.65
C LEU A 226 8.12 27.36 -2.25
N ALA A 227 8.49 27.92 -3.40
CA ALA A 227 7.65 28.90 -4.08
C ALA A 227 6.27 28.30 -4.41
N LYS A 228 6.21 27.06 -4.91
CA LYS A 228 4.93 26.39 -5.16
C LYS A 228 4.16 26.11 -3.87
N LEU A 229 4.85 25.68 -2.81
CA LEU A 229 4.24 25.42 -1.50
C LEU A 229 3.60 26.69 -0.91
N TYR A 230 4.29 27.84 -0.99
CA TYR A 230 3.77 29.13 -0.50
C TYR A 230 2.72 29.76 -1.41
N ALA A 231 2.48 29.18 -2.59
CA ALA A 231 1.43 29.59 -3.50
C ALA A 231 0.15 28.73 -3.38
N GLU A 232 0.15 27.69 -2.53
CA GLU A 232 -1.04 26.90 -2.24
C GLU A 232 -2.09 27.77 -1.56
N SER A 233 -3.36 27.70 -1.99
CA SER A 233 -4.44 28.55 -1.45
C SER A 233 -4.63 28.36 0.05
N GLU A 234 -4.45 27.14 0.57
CA GLU A 234 -4.58 26.80 1.99
C GLU A 234 -3.32 27.12 2.82
N PHE A 235 -2.20 27.50 2.18
CA PHE A 235 -0.93 27.78 2.84
C PHE A 235 -0.20 29.02 2.27
N TYR A 236 -0.98 29.96 1.71
CA TYR A 236 -0.44 31.09 1.00
C TYR A 236 0.38 32.00 1.94
N GLN A 237 1.63 32.29 1.54
CA GLN A 237 2.55 33.14 2.29
C GLN A 237 3.30 34.05 1.33
N GLU A 238 2.75 35.25 1.08
CA GLU A 238 3.23 36.16 0.04
C GLU A 238 4.73 36.49 0.16
N ASP A 239 5.19 36.94 1.34
CA ASP A 239 6.58 37.33 1.55
C ASP A 239 7.55 36.17 1.25
N LYS A 240 7.20 34.97 1.74
CA LYS A 240 8.01 33.77 1.53
C LYS A 240 7.95 33.28 0.09
N PHE A 241 6.80 33.41 -0.57
CA PHE A 241 6.64 33.15 -1.99
C PHE A 241 7.55 34.06 -2.81
N ARG A 242 7.48 35.39 -2.61
CA ARG A 242 8.32 36.36 -3.34
C ARG A 242 9.81 36.09 -3.10
N ALA A 243 10.21 35.76 -1.88
CA ALA A 243 11.59 35.41 -1.56
C ALA A 243 12.06 34.12 -2.27
N ALA A 244 11.27 33.06 -2.22
CA ALA A 244 11.59 31.79 -2.88
C ALA A 244 11.59 31.94 -4.41
N ALA A 245 10.63 32.67 -4.97
CA ALA A 245 10.54 32.97 -6.40
C ALA A 245 11.75 33.78 -6.87
N GLY A 246 12.16 34.81 -6.12
CA GLY A 246 13.37 35.58 -6.38
C GLY A 246 14.61 34.69 -6.43
N ALA A 247 14.76 33.75 -5.49
CA ALA A 247 15.86 32.80 -5.49
C ALA A 247 15.86 31.92 -6.75
N VAL A 248 14.70 31.43 -7.22
CA VAL A 248 14.59 30.63 -8.45
C VAL A 248 15.00 31.40 -9.71
N LEU A 249 14.63 32.67 -9.78
CA LEU A 249 14.87 33.51 -10.95
C LEU A 249 16.31 34.01 -11.04
N THR A 250 16.97 34.21 -9.90
CA THR A 250 18.30 34.85 -9.82
C THR A 250 19.46 33.89 -9.62
N LYS A 251 19.26 32.77 -8.90
CA LYS A 251 20.36 31.84 -8.58
C LYS A 251 20.90 31.16 -9.83
N GLU A 252 22.21 31.18 -10.01
CA GLU A 252 22.88 30.51 -11.13
C GLU A 252 22.82 28.98 -10.95
N PRO A 253 22.28 28.24 -11.95
CA PRO A 253 22.22 26.80 -11.87
C PRO A 253 23.60 26.18 -12.14
N LYS A 254 23.93 25.10 -11.42
CA LYS A 254 25.16 24.32 -11.68
C LYS A 254 25.22 23.79 -13.12
N VAL A 255 24.07 23.40 -13.68
CA VAL A 255 23.93 22.90 -15.06
C VAL A 255 22.68 23.53 -15.64
N GLU A 256 22.85 24.31 -16.71
CA GLU A 256 21.71 24.81 -17.47
C GLU A 256 21.00 23.65 -18.18
N SER A 257 19.68 23.59 -18.01
CA SER A 257 18.87 22.49 -18.52
C SER A 257 17.47 22.95 -18.88
N THR A 258 16.77 22.15 -19.68
CA THR A 258 15.35 22.36 -20.02
C THR A 258 14.50 22.50 -18.75
N ALA A 259 14.73 21.64 -17.75
CA ALA A 259 14.02 21.67 -16.48
C ALA A 259 14.23 23.00 -15.71
N VAL A 260 15.44 23.56 -15.71
CA VAL A 260 15.70 24.87 -15.08
C VAL A 260 14.89 25.97 -15.76
N ARG A 261 14.90 25.99 -17.09
CA ARG A 261 14.16 26.97 -17.88
C ARG A 261 12.65 26.87 -17.67
N GLU A 262 12.13 25.64 -17.60
CA GLU A 262 10.72 25.36 -17.31
C GLU A 262 10.33 25.85 -15.91
N MET A 263 11.11 25.51 -14.88
CA MET A 263 10.87 25.97 -13.50
C MET A 263 10.84 27.50 -13.41
N ARG A 264 11.80 28.19 -14.04
CA ARG A 264 11.84 29.66 -14.07
C ARG A 264 10.64 30.25 -14.81
N THR A 265 10.25 29.66 -15.92
CA THR A 265 9.09 30.12 -16.71
C THR A 265 7.80 29.97 -15.91
N GLU A 266 7.63 28.86 -15.21
CA GLU A 266 6.46 28.63 -14.35
C GLU A 266 6.40 29.64 -13.21
N ILE A 267 7.49 29.83 -12.46
CA ILE A 267 7.54 30.80 -11.36
C ILE A 267 7.30 32.24 -11.85
N LYS A 268 7.88 32.61 -12.99
CA LYS A 268 7.65 33.94 -13.57
C LYS A 268 6.17 34.20 -13.84
N LYS A 269 5.46 33.21 -14.43
CA LYS A 269 4.01 33.30 -14.65
C LYS A 269 3.21 33.38 -13.36
N MET A 270 3.65 32.70 -12.29
CA MET A 270 2.98 32.76 -10.98
C MET A 270 3.12 34.14 -10.34
N VAL A 271 4.31 34.76 -10.43
CA VAL A 271 4.54 36.14 -9.96
C VAL A 271 3.70 37.14 -10.76
N GLU A 272 3.73 37.06 -12.09
CA GLU A 272 2.96 37.96 -12.97
C GLU A 272 1.44 37.87 -12.74
N LYS A 273 0.91 36.70 -12.34
CA LYS A 273 -0.50 36.57 -11.99
C LYS A 273 -0.85 37.19 -10.64
N GLY A 274 0.03 37.12 -9.66
CA GLY A 274 -0.20 37.66 -8.31
C GLY A 274 -0.06 39.18 -8.23
N ASP A 275 0.61 39.82 -9.18
CA ASP A 275 0.75 41.29 -9.24
C ASP A 275 -0.42 41.98 -9.98
N VAL A 276 -1.43 41.23 -10.47
CA VAL A 276 -2.55 41.73 -11.29
C VAL A 276 -3.90 41.74 -10.54
N ASP A 277 -3.93 41.25 -9.30
CA ASP A 277 -5.07 41.38 -8.37
C ASP A 277 -4.85 42.52 -7.36
#